data_AF-A0A1F8FG00-F1
#
_entry.id   AF-A0A1F8FG00-F1
#
_cell.length_a   1.000
_cell.length_b   1.000
_cell.length_c   1.000
_cell.angle_alpha   90.00
_cell.angle_beta   90.00
_cell.angle_gamma   90.00
#
_symmetry.space_group_name_H-M   'P 1'
#
loop_
_entity.id
_entity.type
_entity.pdbx_description
1 polymer ?
#
loop_
_entity_poly.entity_id
_entity_poly.type
_entity_poly.pdbx_seq_one_letter_code
_entity_poly.pdbx_strand_id
1 'polypeptide(L)'
;MIASTHLTVGAAVGVLSYRFLFKSNSISGMAGALVLGIISHLVLDMIPHGDDELYRPSGRPNFLPLMLSAELLFSFLAIYWCGVSESLPYQNGYLLAGMVGGALPDVPHVLMESLKVDWRILQTADRLNSFFHTSWHAGSFWQGLLPQLVILALSLTVLYFFKLPMTETSP
;
A
#
# COMPACT_ATOMS: atom_id res chain seq x y z
N MET A 1 -2.46 0.72 -8.83
CA MET A 1 -1.32 -0.23 -8.86
C MET A 1 -1.79 -1.53 -8.20
N ILE A 2 -1.05 -2.65 -8.22
CA ILE A 2 -1.53 -3.83 -7.48
C ILE A 2 -1.49 -3.59 -5.95
N ALA A 3 -2.41 -4.26 -5.23
CA ALA A 3 -2.63 -4.07 -3.80
C ALA A 3 -1.36 -4.30 -2.96
N SER A 4 -0.53 -5.28 -3.34
CA SER A 4 0.73 -5.57 -2.64
C SER A 4 1.68 -4.39 -2.58
N THR A 5 1.77 -3.61 -3.65
CA THR A 5 2.67 -2.45 -3.71
C THR A 5 2.18 -1.34 -2.79
N HIS A 6 0.88 -1.03 -2.82
CA HIS A 6 0.29 -0.02 -1.95
C HIS A 6 0.41 -0.37 -0.46
N LEU A 7 0.14 -1.63 -0.10
CA LEU A 7 0.29 -2.11 1.28
C LEU A 7 1.75 -2.03 1.76
N THR A 8 2.69 -2.44 0.92
CA THR A 8 4.11 -2.48 1.30
C THR A 8 4.71 -1.09 1.40
N VAL A 9 4.38 -0.18 0.48
CA VAL A 9 4.79 1.23 0.55
C VAL A 9 4.14 1.90 1.76
N GLY A 10 2.85 1.67 2.00
CA GLY A 10 2.16 2.15 3.20
C GLY A 10 2.84 1.70 4.49
N ALA A 11 3.21 0.42 4.59
CA ALA A 11 3.99 -0.11 5.70
C ALA A 11 5.34 0.61 5.87
N ALA A 12 6.08 0.78 4.78
CA ALA A 12 7.39 1.46 4.79
C ALA A 12 7.27 2.92 5.23
N VAL A 13 6.28 3.66 4.69
CA VAL A 13 5.96 5.04 5.10
C VAL A 13 5.59 5.10 6.58
N GLY A 14 4.81 4.13 7.09
CA GLY A 14 4.50 4.02 8.50
C GLY A 14 5.74 3.89 9.38
N VAL A 15 6.64 2.96 9.03
CA VAL A 15 7.92 2.77 9.74
C VAL A 15 8.78 4.03 9.68
N LEU A 16 8.93 4.65 8.52
CA LEU A 16 9.70 5.89 8.36
C LEU A 16 9.09 7.06 9.17
N SER A 17 7.76 7.14 9.24
CA SER A 17 7.05 8.16 10.02
C SER A 17 7.35 8.04 11.51
N TYR A 18 7.38 6.81 12.04
CA TYR A 18 7.80 6.54 13.42
C TYR A 18 9.25 6.96 13.64
N ARG A 19 10.16 6.61 12.72
CA ARG A 19 11.60 6.84 12.86
C ARG A 19 12.01 8.30 12.75
N PHE A 20 11.38 9.06 11.87
CA PHE A 20 11.89 10.37 11.47
C PHE A 20 10.99 11.53 11.83
N LEU A 21 9.67 11.35 11.81
CA LEU A 21 8.72 12.46 11.92
C LEU A 21 8.14 12.59 13.33
N PHE A 22 7.47 11.55 13.81
CA PHE A 22 6.68 11.66 15.04
C PHE A 22 7.44 11.23 16.29
N LYS A 23 8.42 10.31 16.16
CA LYS A 23 9.34 9.82 17.21
C LYS A 23 8.71 9.69 18.61
N SER A 24 7.45 9.29 18.67
CA SER A 24 6.66 9.27 19.90
C SER A 24 5.62 8.16 19.83
N ASN A 25 5.26 7.62 20.98
CA ASN A 25 4.24 6.58 21.09
C ASN A 25 2.85 7.23 21.20
N SER A 26 2.50 8.06 20.21
CA SER A 26 1.28 8.86 20.22
C SER A 26 0.29 8.39 19.16
N ILE A 27 -1.00 8.46 19.51
CA ILE A 27 -2.10 8.21 18.57
C ILE A 27 -2.07 9.23 17.42
N SER A 28 -1.69 10.48 17.71
CA SER A 28 -1.54 11.52 16.70
C SER A 28 -0.48 11.17 15.66
N GLY A 29 0.65 10.57 16.06
CA GLY A 29 1.66 10.13 15.10
C GLY A 29 1.20 8.93 14.26
N MET A 30 0.43 7.99 14.84
CA MET A 30 -0.19 6.90 14.06
C MET A 30 -1.21 7.43 13.06
N ALA A 31 -2.03 8.43 13.46
CA ALA A 31 -2.94 9.10 12.55
C ALA A 31 -2.18 9.81 11.42
N GLY A 32 -1.04 10.43 11.73
CA GLY A 32 -0.12 11.00 10.73
C GLY A 32 0.42 9.94 9.76
N ALA A 33 0.83 8.78 10.25
CA ALA A 33 1.27 7.65 9.42
C ALA A 33 0.16 7.13 8.50
N LEU A 34 -1.09 7.07 8.99
CA LEU A 34 -2.25 6.72 8.17
C LEU A 34 -2.45 7.73 7.03
N VAL A 35 -2.41 9.03 7.33
CA VAL A 35 -2.55 10.09 6.31
C VAL A 35 -1.41 10.01 5.28
N LEU A 36 -0.17 9.79 5.72
CA LEU A 36 0.96 9.61 4.81
C LEU A 36 0.83 8.32 3.98
N GLY A 37 0.24 7.26 4.53
CA GLY A 37 -0.13 6.07 3.79
C GLY A 37 -1.11 6.36 2.66
N ILE A 38 -2.17 7.13 2.93
CA ILE A 38 -3.15 7.57 1.91
C ILE A 38 -2.45 8.39 0.81
N ILE A 39 -1.60 9.35 1.20
CA ILE A 39 -0.86 10.17 0.24
C ILE A 39 0.04 9.28 -0.63
N SER A 40 0.73 8.30 -0.03
CA SER A 40 1.59 7.39 -0.78
C SER A 40 0.81 6.57 -1.80
N HIS A 41 -0.40 6.13 -1.48
CA HIS A 41 -1.28 5.43 -2.43
C HIS A 41 -1.58 6.31 -3.65
N LEU A 42 -2.10 7.52 -3.41
CA LEU A 42 -2.46 8.45 -4.49
C LEU A 42 -1.26 8.82 -5.37
N VAL A 43 -0.07 8.95 -4.78
CA VAL A 43 1.18 9.19 -5.53
C VAL A 43 1.57 7.99 -6.39
N LEU A 44 1.42 6.77 -5.88
CA LEU A 44 1.73 5.56 -6.62
C LEU A 44 0.78 5.37 -7.82
N ASP A 45 -0.48 5.73 -7.70
CA ASP A 45 -1.42 5.60 -8.82
C ASP A 45 -1.16 6.56 -9.97
N MET A 46 -0.42 7.64 -9.74
CA MET A 46 0.08 8.49 -10.81
C MET A 46 1.15 7.80 -11.67
N ILE A 47 1.74 6.70 -11.19
CA ILE A 47 2.74 5.92 -11.94
C ILE A 47 2.00 4.95 -12.87
N PRO A 48 2.29 4.96 -14.19
CA PRO A 48 1.69 4.01 -15.13
C PRO A 48 1.86 2.54 -14.69
N HIS A 49 0.77 1.84 -14.40
CA HIS A 49 0.82 0.47 -13.87
C HIS A 49 0.03 -0.60 -14.66
N GLY A 50 -0.90 -0.23 -15.56
CA GLY A 50 -1.46 -1.15 -16.57
C GLY A 50 -2.29 -2.33 -16.04
N ASP A 51 -2.60 -2.35 -14.75
CA ASP A 51 -3.27 -3.47 -14.07
C ASP A 51 -4.70 -3.71 -14.58
N ASP A 52 -5.32 -2.72 -15.23
CA ASP A 52 -6.64 -2.82 -15.89
C ASP A 52 -6.75 -4.00 -16.87
N GLU A 53 -5.63 -4.42 -17.48
CA GLU A 53 -5.61 -5.58 -18.38
C GLU A 53 -5.94 -6.89 -17.66
N LEU A 54 -5.63 -7.01 -16.36
CA LEU A 54 -5.91 -8.20 -15.55
C LEU A 54 -7.40 -8.37 -15.25
N TYR A 55 -8.16 -7.27 -15.26
CA TYR A 55 -9.59 -7.25 -14.96
C TYR A 55 -10.47 -7.41 -16.22
N ARG A 56 -9.86 -7.46 -17.42
CA ARG A 56 -10.60 -7.65 -18.67
C ARG A 56 -11.10 -9.10 -18.83
N PRO A 57 -12.38 -9.31 -19.20
CA PRO A 57 -12.91 -10.66 -19.45
C PRO A 57 -12.14 -11.35 -20.58
N SER A 58 -11.37 -12.39 -20.27
CA SER A 58 -10.52 -13.10 -21.23
C SER A 58 -11.15 -14.38 -21.81
N GLY A 59 -12.42 -14.66 -21.49
CA GLY A 59 -13.12 -15.89 -21.91
C GLY A 59 -12.55 -17.19 -21.32
N ARG A 60 -11.54 -17.10 -20.45
CA ARG A 60 -10.87 -18.20 -19.75
C ARG A 60 -11.38 -18.32 -18.30
N PRO A 61 -11.19 -19.47 -17.63
CA PRO A 61 -11.49 -19.60 -16.21
C PRO A 61 -10.87 -18.44 -15.41
N ASN A 62 -11.71 -17.75 -14.64
CA ASN A 62 -11.33 -16.55 -13.91
C ASN A 62 -10.61 -16.92 -12.60
N PHE A 63 -9.29 -17.04 -12.66
CA PHE A 63 -8.43 -17.26 -11.49
C PHE A 63 -8.05 -15.96 -10.75
N LEU A 64 -8.56 -14.80 -11.20
CA LEU A 64 -8.22 -13.50 -10.63
C LEU A 64 -8.46 -13.42 -9.12
N PRO A 65 -9.59 -13.90 -8.55
CA PRO A 65 -9.80 -13.83 -7.10
C PRO A 65 -8.79 -14.66 -6.31
N LEU A 66 -8.40 -15.83 -6.82
CA LEU A 66 -7.39 -16.68 -6.20
C LEU A 66 -6.00 -16.03 -6.26
N MET A 67 -5.65 -15.43 -7.40
CA MET A 67 -4.38 -14.73 -7.60
C MET A 67 -4.27 -13.52 -6.65
N LEU A 68 -5.32 -12.69 -6.56
CA LEU A 68 -5.37 -11.55 -5.65
C LEU A 68 -5.31 -11.98 -4.17
N SER A 69 -5.98 -13.08 -3.82
CA SER A 69 -5.92 -13.63 -2.45
C SER A 69 -4.52 -14.12 -2.09
N ALA A 70 -3.86 -14.80 -3.03
CA ALA A 70 -2.48 -15.25 -2.86
C ALA A 70 -1.52 -14.06 -2.76
N GLU A 71 -1.67 -13.06 -3.62
CA GLU A 71 -0.90 -11.83 -3.60
C GLU A 71 -0.99 -11.12 -2.24
N LEU A 72 -2.20 -10.90 -1.74
CA LEU A 72 -2.41 -10.31 -0.42
C LEU A 72 -1.73 -11.13 0.68
N LEU A 73 -1.94 -12.46 0.69
CA LEU A 73 -1.31 -13.33 1.67
C LEU A 73 0.22 -13.19 1.66
N PHE A 74 0.86 -13.30 0.49
CA PHE A 74 2.31 -13.16 0.37
C PHE A 74 2.81 -11.77 0.76
N SER A 75 2.02 -10.73 0.51
CA SER A 75 2.34 -9.35 0.91
C SER A 75 2.33 -9.20 2.42
N PHE A 76 1.29 -9.69 3.09
CA PHE A 76 1.21 -9.68 4.56
C PHE A 76 2.37 -10.46 5.18
N LEU A 77 2.71 -11.63 4.64
CA LEU A 77 3.86 -12.40 5.11
C LEU A 77 5.18 -11.64 4.90
N ALA A 78 5.40 -11.06 3.72
CA ALA A 78 6.62 -10.31 3.42
C ALA A 78 6.78 -9.07 4.34
N ILE A 79 5.70 -8.31 4.54
CA ILE A 79 5.67 -7.16 5.45
C ILE A 79 5.91 -7.62 6.90
N TYR A 80 5.30 -8.73 7.32
CA TYR A 80 5.52 -9.29 8.65
C TYR A 80 7.00 -9.62 8.87
N TRP A 81 7.61 -10.41 7.98
CA TRP A 81 9.01 -10.83 8.11
C TRP A 81 10.02 -9.67 8.02
N CYS A 82 9.71 -8.67 7.18
CA CYS A 82 10.62 -7.55 6.93
C CYS A 82 10.42 -6.40 7.92
N GLY A 83 9.19 -6.08 8.32
CA GLY A 83 8.86 -4.84 9.01
C GLY A 83 8.46 -4.96 10.47
N VAL A 84 7.89 -6.10 10.90
CA VAL A 84 7.47 -6.29 12.28
C VAL A 84 8.69 -6.49 13.18
N SER A 85 8.71 -5.76 14.29
CA SER A 85 9.79 -5.79 15.27
C SER A 85 9.25 -6.04 16.67
N GLU A 86 9.72 -7.11 17.30
CA GLU A 86 9.44 -7.37 18.72
C GLU A 86 10.13 -6.35 19.62
N SER A 87 11.30 -5.85 19.20
CA SER A 87 12.08 -4.85 19.94
C SER A 87 11.48 -3.44 19.88
N LEU A 88 10.58 -3.17 18.92
CA LEU A 88 9.98 -1.85 18.69
C LEU A 88 8.46 -1.97 18.53
N PRO A 89 7.73 -2.37 19.59
CA PRO A 89 6.31 -2.69 19.49
C PRO A 89 5.45 -1.51 19.02
N TYR A 90 5.84 -0.27 19.36
CA TYR A 90 5.12 0.92 18.92
C TYR A 90 5.29 1.21 17.42
N GLN A 91 6.43 0.85 16.82
CA GLN A 91 6.64 0.95 15.37
C GLN A 91 5.61 0.09 14.61
N ASN A 92 5.23 -1.07 15.17
CA ASN A 92 4.27 -1.96 14.53
C ASN A 92 2.88 -1.30 14.40
N GLY A 93 2.50 -0.43 15.35
CA GLY A 93 1.27 0.37 15.24
C GLY A 93 1.32 1.39 14.10
N TYR A 94 2.48 2.03 13.89
CA TYR A 94 2.68 2.94 12.76
C TYR A 94 2.74 2.21 11.42
N LEU A 95 3.41 1.04 11.38
CA LEU A 95 3.43 0.15 10.23
C LEU A 95 2.01 -0.22 9.82
N LEU A 96 1.18 -0.67 10.77
CA LEU A 96 -0.21 -1.02 10.51
C LEU A 96 -1.03 0.19 10.06
N ALA A 97 -0.88 1.34 10.72
CA ALA A 97 -1.57 2.56 10.33
C ALA A 97 -1.22 2.99 8.89
N GLY A 98 0.05 2.89 8.51
CA GLY A 98 0.52 3.14 7.15
C GLY A 98 -0.04 2.15 6.13
N MET A 99 -0.10 0.84 6.45
CA MET A 99 -0.75 -0.17 5.61
C MET A 99 -2.22 0.14 5.39
N VAL A 100 -2.96 0.44 6.46
CA VAL A 100 -4.38 0.80 6.39
C VAL A 100 -4.55 2.04 5.52
N GLY A 101 -3.74 3.07 5.73
CA GLY A 101 -3.75 4.27 4.89
C GLY A 101 -3.45 3.97 3.42
N GLY A 102 -2.50 3.09 3.15
CA GLY A 102 -2.15 2.65 1.80
C GLY A 102 -3.22 1.82 1.09
N ALA A 103 -4.10 1.13 1.81
CA ALA A 103 -5.19 0.35 1.21
C ALA A 103 -6.52 1.11 1.15
N LEU A 104 -6.68 2.16 1.97
CA LEU A 104 -7.97 2.82 2.16
C LEU A 104 -8.58 3.44 0.88
N PRO A 105 -7.80 4.05 -0.04
CA PRO A 105 -8.40 4.67 -1.22
C PRO A 105 -9.07 3.70 -2.20
N ASP A 106 -8.69 2.40 -2.18
CA ASP A 106 -9.34 1.36 -2.98
C ASP A 106 -10.67 0.87 -2.37
N VAL A 107 -10.87 1.06 -1.06
CA VAL A 107 -12.04 0.52 -0.35
C VAL A 107 -13.38 0.99 -0.93
N PRO A 108 -13.60 2.28 -1.27
CA PRO A 108 -14.84 2.72 -1.89
C PRO A 108 -15.18 1.95 -3.17
N HIS A 109 -14.20 1.78 -4.06
CA HIS A 109 -14.37 1.05 -5.31
C HIS A 109 -14.79 -0.40 -5.05
N VAL A 110 -14.01 -1.11 -4.21
CA VAL A 110 -14.29 -2.51 -3.86
C VAL A 110 -15.66 -2.68 -3.21
N LEU A 111 -16.06 -1.77 -2.31
CA LEU A 111 -17.38 -1.81 -1.67
C LEU A 111 -18.50 -1.56 -2.67
N MET A 112 -18.35 -0.59 -3.57
CA MET A 112 -19.33 -0.31 -4.61
C MET A 112 -19.51 -1.51 -5.55
N GLU A 113 -18.42 -2.12 -6.01
CA GLU A 113 -18.48 -3.29 -6.89
C GLU A 113 -19.02 -4.54 -6.18
N SER A 114 -18.53 -4.83 -4.97
CA SER A 114 -18.84 -6.07 -4.25
C SER A 114 -20.25 -6.06 -3.64
N LEU A 115 -20.65 -4.93 -3.06
CA LEU A 115 -21.93 -4.80 -2.36
C LEU A 115 -23.02 -4.16 -3.23
N LYS A 116 -22.67 -3.68 -4.43
CA LYS A 116 -23.58 -2.96 -5.33
C LYS A 116 -24.24 -1.75 -4.66
N VAL A 117 -23.48 -1.06 -3.81
CA VAL A 117 -23.94 0.08 -3.00
C VAL A 117 -23.66 1.37 -3.76
N ASP A 118 -24.69 2.22 -3.92
CA ASP A 118 -24.60 3.44 -4.72
C ASP A 118 -24.62 4.74 -3.88
N TRP A 119 -23.76 4.78 -2.85
CA TRP A 119 -23.72 5.95 -1.95
C TRP A 119 -22.88 7.08 -2.54
N ARG A 120 -23.44 8.30 -2.54
CA ARG A 120 -22.76 9.51 -3.06
C ARG A 120 -21.35 9.74 -2.50
N ILE A 121 -21.14 9.41 -1.22
CA ILE A 121 -19.83 9.57 -0.59
C ILE A 121 -18.79 8.60 -1.17
N LEU A 122 -19.19 7.36 -1.48
CA LEU A 122 -18.32 6.37 -2.10
C LEU A 122 -18.01 6.76 -3.54
N GLN A 123 -19.01 7.21 -4.31
CA GLN A 123 -18.79 7.73 -5.66
C GLN A 123 -17.83 8.94 -5.68
N THR A 124 -17.92 9.82 -4.68
CA THR A 124 -17.05 10.99 -4.61
C THR A 124 -15.61 10.58 -4.31
N ALA A 125 -15.42 9.63 -3.39
CA ALA A 125 -14.11 9.07 -3.07
C ALA A 125 -13.50 8.31 -4.25
N ASP A 126 -14.30 7.48 -4.93
CA ASP A 126 -13.91 6.73 -6.13
C ASP A 126 -13.50 7.64 -7.30
N ARG A 127 -14.23 8.75 -7.52
CA ARG A 127 -13.85 9.77 -8.51
C ARG A 127 -12.52 10.45 -8.17
N LEU A 128 -12.29 10.74 -6.89
CA LEU A 128 -11.03 11.31 -6.44
C LEU A 128 -9.89 10.33 -6.68
N ASN A 129 -10.07 9.04 -6.37
CA ASN A 129 -9.07 8.01 -6.64
C ASN A 129 -8.80 7.88 -8.14
N SER A 130 -9.86 7.79 -8.95
CA SER A 130 -9.80 7.70 -10.42
C SER A 130 -9.09 8.89 -11.08
N PHE A 131 -9.13 10.08 -10.48
CA PHE A 131 -8.38 11.24 -10.95
C PHE A 131 -6.86 10.98 -10.95
N PHE A 132 -6.34 10.31 -9.93
CA PHE A 132 -4.93 9.97 -9.85
C PHE A 132 -4.53 8.85 -10.82
N HIS A 133 -5.46 7.92 -11.15
CA HIS A 133 -5.25 6.89 -12.17
C HIS A 133 -5.24 7.41 -13.62
N THR A 134 -5.96 8.48 -13.93
CA THR A 134 -6.20 8.94 -15.32
C THR A 134 -5.09 9.84 -15.89
N SER A 135 -4.06 10.14 -15.09
CA SER A 135 -3.01 11.08 -15.49
C SER A 135 -2.01 10.47 -16.49
N TRP A 136 -1.81 9.15 -16.47
CA TRP A 136 -0.83 8.49 -17.35
C TRP A 136 -1.07 6.96 -17.45
N HIS A 137 -1.48 6.46 -18.61
CA HIS A 137 -1.71 5.02 -18.81
C HIS A 137 -0.45 4.31 -19.28
N ALA A 138 -0.16 3.13 -18.71
CA ALA A 138 0.85 2.22 -19.24
C ALA A 138 0.32 1.59 -20.55
N GLY A 139 1.21 1.35 -21.52
CA GLY A 139 0.83 0.72 -22.78
C GLY A 139 0.54 -0.78 -22.66
N SER A 140 0.96 -1.42 -21.57
CA SER A 140 0.63 -2.81 -21.22
C SER A 140 0.89 -3.11 -19.74
N PHE A 141 0.30 -4.19 -19.23
CA PHE A 141 0.57 -4.70 -17.87
C PHE A 141 2.07 -4.90 -17.60
N TRP A 142 2.81 -5.45 -18.57
CA TRP A 142 4.24 -5.74 -18.41
C TRP A 142 5.10 -4.48 -18.24
N GLN A 143 4.71 -3.38 -18.88
CA GLN A 143 5.40 -2.09 -18.70
C GLN A 143 5.16 -1.54 -17.29
N GLY A 144 3.97 -1.75 -16.74
CA GLY A 144 3.62 -1.36 -15.39
C GLY A 144 4.18 -2.29 -14.31
N LEU A 145 4.43 -3.57 -14.62
CA LEU A 145 4.91 -4.53 -13.63
C LEU A 145 6.33 -4.22 -13.13
N LEU A 146 7.24 -3.79 -14.02
CA LEU A 146 8.62 -3.50 -13.65
C LEU A 146 8.74 -2.41 -12.56
N PRO A 147 8.15 -1.20 -12.71
CA PRO A 147 8.23 -0.19 -11.65
C PRO A 147 7.58 -0.67 -10.35
N GLN A 148 6.51 -1.46 -10.41
CA GLN A 148 5.88 -2.06 -9.23
C GLN A 148 6.84 -2.97 -8.46
N LEU A 149 7.52 -3.89 -9.15
CA LEU A 149 8.50 -4.78 -8.53
C LEU A 149 9.69 -4.01 -7.92
N VAL A 150 10.15 -2.94 -8.58
CA VAL A 150 11.22 -2.08 -8.05
C VAL A 150 10.77 -1.37 -6.78
N ILE A 151 9.59 -0.74 -6.79
CA ILE A 151 9.03 -0.03 -5.63
C ILE A 151 8.79 -0.99 -4.46
N LEU A 152 8.26 -2.18 -4.75
CA LEU A 152 8.04 -3.24 -3.78
C LEU A 152 9.36 -3.67 -3.12
N ALA A 153 10.38 -3.97 -3.92
CA ALA A 153 11.69 -4.40 -3.42
C ALA A 153 12.37 -3.31 -2.58
N LEU A 154 12.31 -2.05 -3.01
CA LEU A 154 12.84 -0.92 -2.24
C LEU A 154 12.11 -0.75 -0.91
N SER A 155 10.78 -0.88 -0.91
CA SER A 155 9.96 -0.74 0.30
C SER A 155 10.18 -1.88 1.30
N LEU A 156 10.31 -3.12 0.83
CA LEU A 156 10.71 -4.26 1.67
C LEU A 156 12.12 -4.09 2.24
N THR A 157 13.04 -3.53 1.45
CA THR A 157 14.40 -3.22 1.89
C THR A 157 14.37 -2.20 3.02
N VAL A 158 13.60 -1.11 2.89
CA VAL A 158 13.38 -0.12 3.95
C VAL A 158 12.84 -0.79 5.21
N LEU A 159 11.78 -1.59 5.10
CA LEU A 159 11.21 -2.31 6.24
C LEU A 159 12.27 -3.17 6.94
N TYR A 160 13.03 -3.96 6.16
CA TYR A 160 14.07 -4.85 6.69
C TYR A 160 15.15 -4.10 7.47
N PHE A 161 15.67 -3.00 6.93
CA PHE A 161 16.72 -2.22 7.59
C PHE A 161 16.22 -1.49 8.84
N PHE A 162 14.97 -0.99 8.83
CA PHE A 162 14.40 -0.24 9.94
C PHE A 162 13.61 -1.11 10.93
N LYS A 163 13.66 -2.44 10.85
CA LYS A 163 13.06 -3.33 11.86
C LYS A 163 13.89 -3.43 13.14
N LEU A 164 15.19 -3.17 13.08
CA LEU A 164 16.08 -3.28 14.23
C LEU A 164 16.28 -1.92 14.93
N PRO A 165 16.55 -1.88 16.24
CA PRO A 165 16.96 -0.65 16.91
C PRO A 165 18.21 -0.09 16.24
N MET A 166 18.28 1.23 16.06
CA MET A 166 19.54 1.83 15.64
C MET A 166 20.49 1.72 16.82
N THR A 167 21.62 1.04 16.63
CA THR A 167 22.70 1.08 17.60
C THR A 167 23.19 2.52 17.67
N GLU A 168 22.85 3.23 18.75
CA GLU A 168 23.53 4.48 19.07
C GLU A 168 25.00 4.13 19.27
N THR A 169 25.84 4.50 18.30
CA THR A 169 27.27 4.52 18.53
C THR A 169 27.49 5.68 19.49
N SER A 170 27.71 5.35 20.75
CA SER A 170 28.12 6.33 21.76
C SER A 170 29.38 7.05 21.24
N PRO A 171 29.39 8.39 21.19
CA PRO A 171 30.57 9.15 20.82
C PRO A 171 31.72 8.96 21.81
#